data_AF-A0A8T5HWW3-F1
#
_entry.id   AF-A0A8T5HWW3-F1
#
_cell.length_a   1.000
_cell.length_b   1.000
_cell.length_c   1.000
_cell.angle_alpha   90.00
_cell.angle_beta   90.00
_cell.angle_gamma   90.00
#
_symmetry.space_group_name_H-M   'P 1'
#
loop_
_entity.id
_entity.type
_entity.pdbx_description
1 polymer ?
#
loop_
_entity_poly.entity_id
_entity_poly.type
_entity_poly.pdbx_seq_one_letter_code
_entity_poly.pdbx_strand_id
1 'polypeptide(L)'
;MIKVICFGTFDHLHKGHLNYFSQAKELGDYLIVIVARDKNTNKETTYDENQRLSEVKKVEVVDEAVLGDLEDKYKIIKEKQPEVLCLGYDQDVKEERLKEDLVKLNLRPEIKRMKPFQEEKYKSSLFRNN
;
A
#
# COMPACT_ATOMS: atom_id res chain seq x y z
N MET A 1 -12.32 14.68 -7.85
CA MET A 1 -12.16 13.36 -7.19
C MET A 1 -10.70 13.23 -6.81
N ILE A 2 -10.43 13.13 -5.51
CA ILE A 2 -9.09 12.98 -4.95
C ILE A 2 -8.76 11.49 -4.87
N LYS A 3 -7.74 11.05 -5.60
CA LYS A 3 -7.24 9.68 -5.59
C LYS A 3 -6.13 9.53 -4.56
N VAL A 4 -6.24 8.48 -3.77
CA VAL A 4 -5.26 8.09 -2.76
C VAL A 4 -4.67 6.74 -3.13
N ILE A 5 -3.35 6.60 -3.07
CA ILE A 5 -2.68 5.30 -3.24
C ILE A 5 -2.09 4.81 -1.93
N CYS A 6 -2.40 3.55 -1.60
CA CYS A 6 -1.64 2.73 -0.67
C CYS A 6 -0.87 1.65 -1.43
N PHE A 7 0.25 1.19 -0.88
CA PHE A 7 0.97 0.04 -1.43
C PHE A 7 1.60 -0.80 -0.33
N GLY A 8 1.78 -2.10 -0.60
CA GLY A 8 2.34 -3.05 0.36
C GLY A 8 2.19 -4.50 -0.07
N THR A 9 2.74 -5.43 0.71
CA THR A 9 2.61 -6.87 0.46
C THR A 9 1.23 -7.40 0.89
N PHE A 10 0.72 -6.96 2.05
CA PHE A 10 -0.59 -7.36 2.59
C PHE A 10 -0.79 -8.89 2.73
N ASP A 11 0.27 -9.58 3.12
CA ASP A 11 0.19 -10.99 3.51
C ASP A 11 -0.51 -11.11 4.88
N HIS A 12 -1.41 -12.09 5.04
CA HIS A 12 -2.33 -12.22 6.19
C HIS A 12 -3.05 -10.92 6.54
N LEU A 13 -4.08 -10.57 5.76
CA LEU A 13 -4.83 -9.34 5.98
C LEU A 13 -5.40 -9.28 7.42
N HIS A 14 -5.05 -8.23 8.16
CA HIS A 14 -5.39 -8.08 9.58
C HIS A 14 -5.80 -6.64 9.90
N LYS A 15 -6.25 -6.40 11.14
CA LYS A 15 -6.78 -5.10 11.59
C LYS A 15 -5.82 -3.91 11.38
N GLY A 16 -4.51 -4.13 11.53
CA GLY A 16 -3.51 -3.12 11.16
C GLY A 16 -3.60 -2.66 9.69
N HIS A 17 -3.75 -3.58 8.72
CA HIS A 17 -3.96 -3.23 7.31
C HIS A 17 -5.30 -2.53 7.08
N LEU A 18 -6.38 -3.00 7.71
CA LEU A 18 -7.69 -2.37 7.59
C LEU A 18 -7.69 -0.93 8.12
N ASN A 19 -7.01 -0.69 9.24
CA ASN A 19 -6.86 0.65 9.78
C ASN A 19 -5.98 1.54 8.88
N TYR A 20 -4.91 0.99 8.30
CA TYR A 20 -4.09 1.69 7.31
C TYR A 20 -4.92 2.14 6.10
N PHE A 21 -5.75 1.26 5.54
CA PHE A 21 -6.66 1.60 4.43
C PHE A 21 -7.72 2.61 4.83
N SER A 22 -8.27 2.50 6.06
CA SER A 22 -9.27 3.45 6.56
C SER A 22 -8.68 4.86 6.70
N GLN A 23 -7.49 4.99 7.30
CA GLN A 23 -6.79 6.28 7.39
C GLN A 23 -6.49 6.87 6.01
N ALA A 24 -6.14 6.02 5.03
CA ALA A 24 -5.90 6.48 3.67
C ALA A 24 -7.19 6.93 2.96
N LYS A 25 -8.30 6.20 3.13
CA LYS A 25 -9.60 6.58 2.56
C LYS A 25 -10.08 7.94 3.08
N GLU A 26 -9.78 8.31 4.32
CA GLU A 26 -10.12 9.63 4.88
C GLU A 26 -9.42 10.81 4.17
N LEU A 27 -8.38 10.53 3.37
CA LEU A 27 -7.60 11.56 2.67
C LEU A 27 -8.11 11.88 1.26
N GLY A 28 -9.15 11.19 0.79
CA GLY A 28 -9.71 11.43 -0.54
C GLY A 28 -10.99 10.66 -0.84
N ASP A 29 -11.35 10.67 -2.12
CA ASP A 29 -12.63 10.10 -2.57
C ASP A 29 -12.46 8.67 -3.08
N TYR A 30 -11.26 8.30 -3.57
CA TYR A 30 -11.00 7.04 -4.27
C TYR A 30 -9.67 6.42 -3.84
N LEU A 31 -9.73 5.30 -3.12
CA LEU A 31 -8.60 4.55 -2.61
C LEU A 31 -8.20 3.42 -3.57
N ILE A 32 -6.96 3.51 -4.05
CA ILE A 32 -6.30 2.49 -4.86
C ILE A 32 -5.25 1.80 -3.98
N VAL A 33 -5.32 0.47 -3.88
CA VAL A 33 -4.32 -0.34 -3.17
C VAL A 33 -3.49 -1.14 -4.16
N ILE A 34 -2.18 -0.89 -4.16
CA ILE A 34 -1.20 -1.61 -4.97
C ILE A 34 -0.63 -2.77 -4.14
N VAL A 35 -0.95 -3.99 -4.54
CA VAL A 35 -0.45 -5.21 -3.92
C VAL A 35 0.88 -5.61 -4.57
N ALA A 36 1.93 -5.79 -3.76
CA ALA A 36 3.25 -6.16 -4.26
C ALA A 36 3.21 -7.53 -4.95
N ARG A 37 3.94 -7.65 -6.07
CA ARG A 37 4.17 -8.91 -6.77
C ARG A 37 5.04 -9.84 -5.94
N ASP A 38 4.83 -11.16 -6.05
CA ASP A 38 5.63 -12.17 -5.35
C ASP A 38 7.12 -12.05 -5.72
N LYS A 39 7.42 -11.76 -6.99
CA LYS A 39 8.79 -11.53 -7.46
C LYS A 39 9.46 -10.28 -6.87
N ASN A 40 8.66 -9.28 -6.47
CA ASN A 40 9.15 -7.96 -6.05
C ASN A 40 9.06 -7.76 -4.54
N THR A 41 8.67 -8.79 -3.78
CA THR A 41 8.66 -8.73 -2.33
C THR A 41 9.92 -9.38 -1.76
N ASN A 42 10.61 -8.67 -0.85
CA ASN A 42 11.76 -9.21 -0.12
C ASN A 42 11.35 -10.05 1.09
N LYS A 43 10.05 -10.32 1.24
CA LYS A 43 9.48 -11.02 2.39
C LYS A 43 8.92 -12.35 1.90
N GLU A 44 9.21 -13.43 2.61
CA GLU A 44 8.42 -14.65 2.45
C GLU A 44 6.95 -14.36 2.76
N THR A 45 6.07 -14.88 1.91
CA THR A 45 4.62 -14.73 2.00
C THR A 45 3.99 -16.11 2.07
N THR A 46 2.92 -16.24 2.86
CA THR A 46 2.14 -17.47 2.90
C THR A 46 1.17 -17.56 1.74
N TYR A 47 0.58 -16.42 1.37
CA TYR A 47 -0.37 -16.32 0.27
C TYR A 47 0.30 -15.74 -0.99
N ASP A 48 -0.03 -16.33 -2.14
CA ASP A 48 0.42 -15.81 -3.42
C ASP A 48 -0.18 -14.42 -3.72
N GLU A 49 0.39 -13.72 -4.70
CA GLU A 49 -0.04 -12.37 -5.05
C GLU A 49 -1.51 -12.24 -5.44
N ASN A 50 -2.11 -13.28 -6.05
CA ASN A 50 -3.51 -13.26 -6.46
C ASN A 50 -4.44 -13.49 -5.26
N GLN A 51 -4.05 -14.36 -4.33
CA GLN A 51 -4.76 -14.55 -3.07
C GLN A 51 -4.74 -13.26 -2.24
N ARG A 52 -3.57 -12.63 -2.08
CA ARG A 52 -3.44 -11.34 -1.38
C ARG A 52 -4.26 -10.24 -2.05
N LEU A 53 -4.22 -10.16 -3.38
CA LEU A 53 -5.06 -9.23 -4.15
C LEU A 53 -6.55 -9.47 -3.90
N SER A 54 -6.99 -10.73 -3.93
CA SER A 54 -8.39 -11.11 -3.73
C SER A 54 -8.89 -10.68 -2.35
N GLU A 55 -8.08 -10.85 -1.30
CA GLU A 55 -8.44 -10.41 0.04
C GLU A 55 -8.53 -8.89 0.14
N VAL A 56 -7.60 -8.15 -0.46
CA VAL A 56 -7.64 -6.68 -0.47
C VAL A 56 -8.88 -6.17 -1.22
N LYS A 57 -9.30 -6.81 -2.32
CA LYS A 57 -10.51 -6.44 -3.08
C LYS A 57 -11.81 -6.57 -2.28
N LYS A 58 -11.83 -7.40 -1.24
CA LYS A 58 -13.02 -7.60 -0.39
C LYS A 58 -13.18 -6.52 0.68
N VAL A 59 -12.16 -5.67 0.86
CA VAL A 59 -12.20 -4.61 1.87
C VAL A 59 -13.09 -3.47 1.40
N GLU A 60 -14.14 -3.16 2.17
CA GLU A 60 -15.17 -2.18 1.82
C GLU A 60 -14.63 -0.79 1.45
N VAL A 61 -13.61 -0.31 2.16
CA VAL A 61 -13.04 1.03 1.91
C VAL A 61 -12.12 1.11 0.68
N VAL A 62 -11.80 -0.01 0.05
CA VAL A 62 -10.90 -0.09 -1.11
C VAL A 62 -11.73 -0.03 -2.39
N ASP A 63 -11.61 1.06 -3.15
CA ASP A 63 -12.34 1.22 -4.41
C ASP A 63 -11.68 0.45 -5.57
N GLU A 64 -10.36 0.36 -5.56
CA GLU A 64 -9.59 -0.39 -6.55
C GLU A 64 -8.40 -1.10 -5.90
N ALA A 65 -8.21 -2.37 -6.22
CA ALA A 65 -6.99 -3.09 -5.86
C ALA A 65 -6.36 -3.72 -7.10
N VAL A 66 -5.07 -3.48 -7.28
CA VAL A 66 -4.28 -3.93 -8.42
C VAL A 66 -2.95 -4.50 -7.97
N LEU A 67 -2.36 -5.36 -8.79
CA LEU A 67 -0.98 -5.78 -8.58
C LEU A 67 -0.02 -4.70 -9.06
N GLY A 68 1.11 -4.58 -8.40
CA GLY A 68 2.23 -3.77 -8.86
C GLY A 68 2.76 -4.25 -10.22
N ASP A 69 3.60 -3.44 -10.85
CA ASP A 69 4.28 -3.87 -12.08
C ASP A 69 5.54 -4.68 -11.73
N LEU A 70 5.91 -5.60 -12.62
CA LEU A 70 7.07 -6.48 -12.43
C LEU A 70 8.40 -5.76 -12.66
N GLU A 71 8.43 -4.73 -13.50
CA GLU A 71 9.65 -4.07 -13.95
C GLU A 71 9.75 -2.63 -13.43
N ASP A 72 8.63 -1.91 -13.42
CA ASP A 72 8.57 -0.50 -13.05
C ASP A 72 7.67 -0.27 -11.82
N LYS A 73 8.31 -0.19 -10.65
CA LYS A 73 7.63 0.06 -9.36
C LYS A 73 6.77 1.34 -9.32
N TYR A 74 6.98 2.30 -10.24
CA TYR A 74 6.22 3.54 -10.32
C TYR A 74 5.13 3.53 -11.39
N LYS A 75 5.02 2.48 -12.20
CA LYS A 75 4.09 2.44 -13.34
C LYS A 75 2.65 2.74 -12.96
N ILE A 76 2.12 2.05 -11.95
CA ILE A 76 0.75 2.26 -11.49
C ILE A 76 0.55 3.68 -10.95
N ILE A 77 1.55 4.24 -10.26
CA ILE A 77 1.49 5.62 -9.74
C ILE A 77 1.47 6.61 -10.92
N LYS A 78 2.26 6.38 -11.99
CA LYS A 78 2.25 7.20 -13.21
C LYS A 78 0.93 7.12 -13.96
N GLU A 79 0.35 5.93 -14.09
CA GLU A 79 -0.93 5.71 -14.78
C GLU A 79 -2.10 6.33 -14.01
N LYS A 80 -2.09 6.18 -12.68
CA LYS A 80 -3.19 6.62 -11.82
C LYS A 80 -3.08 8.08 -11.41
N GLN A 81 -1.90 8.69 -11.44
CA GLN A 81 -1.64 10.08 -11.03
C GLN A 81 -2.42 10.48 -9.77
N PRO A 82 -2.11 9.90 -8.60
CA PRO A 82 -2.83 10.22 -7.38
C PRO A 82 -2.45 11.61 -6.86
N GLU A 83 -3.36 12.21 -6.10
CA GLU A 83 -3.09 13.43 -5.35
C GLU A 83 -2.40 13.12 -4.01
N VAL A 84 -2.64 11.93 -3.44
CA VAL A 84 -2.03 11.51 -2.16
C VAL A 84 -1.44 10.11 -2.25
N LEU A 85 -0.25 9.93 -1.70
CA LEU A 85 0.43 8.65 -1.59
C LEU A 85 0.71 8.35 -0.11
N CYS A 86 0.17 7.24 0.37
CA CYS A 86 0.25 6.82 1.76
C CYS A 86 1.40 5.82 1.97
N LEU A 87 2.15 6.02 3.05
CA LEU A 87 3.13 5.08 3.57
C LEU A 87 2.59 4.44 4.84
N GLY A 88 2.84 3.13 4.99
CA GLY A 88 2.65 2.44 6.26
C GLY A 88 3.64 2.96 7.31
N TYR A 89 3.24 2.91 8.58
CA TYR A 89 4.08 3.39 9.70
C TYR A 89 5.42 2.64 9.78
N ASP A 90 5.43 1.36 9.40
CA ASP A 90 6.56 0.43 9.49
C ASP A 90 7.34 0.28 8.17
N GLN A 91 6.95 1.00 7.12
CA GLN A 91 7.64 0.93 5.84
C GLN A 91 8.98 1.66 5.89
N ASP A 92 10.07 0.93 5.62
CA ASP A 92 11.42 1.46 5.46
C ASP A 92 11.60 2.18 4.11
N VAL A 93 10.84 3.26 3.94
CA VAL A 93 10.89 4.16 2.79
C VAL A 93 11.00 5.56 3.33
N LYS A 94 12.08 6.28 3.02
CA LYS A 94 12.22 7.69 3.41
C LYS A 94 11.34 8.57 2.51
N GLU A 95 10.55 9.44 3.12
CA GLU A 95 9.60 10.31 2.42
C GLU A 95 10.30 11.26 1.47
N GLU A 96 11.46 11.79 1.87
CA GLU A 96 12.27 12.71 1.07
C GLU A 96 12.77 12.02 -0.20
N ARG A 97 13.31 10.80 -0.06
CA ARG A 97 13.81 10.02 -1.19
C ARG A 97 12.68 9.66 -2.17
N LEU A 98 11.52 9.26 -1.63
CA LEU A 98 10.37 8.95 -2.47
C LEU A 98 9.88 10.20 -3.21
N LYS A 99 9.84 11.35 -2.53
CA LYS A 99 9.49 12.63 -3.14
C LYS A 99 10.44 13.00 -4.28
N GLU A 100 11.74 12.86 -4.07
CA GLU A 100 12.74 13.12 -5.11
C GLU A 100 12.55 12.23 -6.35
N ASP A 101 12.33 10.92 -6.14
CA ASP A 101 12.08 9.98 -7.23
C ASP A 101 10.82 10.35 -8.01
N LEU A 102 9.73 10.71 -7.31
CA LEU A 102 8.47 11.10 -7.95
C LEU A 102 8.60 12.42 -8.73
N VAL A 103 9.34 13.40 -8.20
CA VAL A 103 9.60 14.68 -8.90
C VAL A 103 10.36 14.44 -10.20
N LYS A 104 11.36 13.54 -10.22
CA LYS A 104 12.08 13.16 -11.45
C LYS A 104 11.16 12.54 -12.51
N LEU A 105 10.04 11.97 -12.09
CA LEU A 105 9.00 11.40 -12.95
C LEU A 105 7.87 12.40 -13.28
N ASN A 106 8.04 13.69 -12.95
CA ASN A 106 7.01 14.73 -13.08
C ASN A 106 5.72 14.46 -12.27
N LEU A 107 5.83 13.70 -11.17
CA LEU A 107 4.74 13.45 -10.24
C LEU A 107 4.93 14.26 -8.95
N ARG A 108 3.84 14.80 -8.40
CA ARG A 108 3.87 15.63 -7.17
C ARG A 108 2.72 15.32 -6.20
N PRO A 109 2.46 14.05 -5.85
CA PRO A 109 1.47 13.75 -4.82
C PRO A 109 1.94 14.28 -3.45
N GLU A 110 0.99 14.58 -2.57
CA GLU A 110 1.27 14.70 -1.15
C GLU A 110 1.64 13.31 -0.60
N ILE A 111 2.75 13.21 0.13
CA ILE A 111 3.17 11.95 0.77
C ILE A 111 2.78 12.03 2.24
N LYS A 112 2.06 11.01 2.75
CA LYS A 112 1.70 10.92 4.17
C LYS A 112 2.03 9.56 4.73
N ARG A 113 2.66 9.52 5.91
CA ARG A 113 2.82 8.29 6.68
C ARG A 113 1.69 8.12 7.68
N MET A 114 1.04 6.97 7.61
CA MET A 114 -0.09 6.64 8.48
C MET A 114 0.41 6.26 9.87
N LYS A 115 -0.45 6.43 10.87
CA LYS A 115 -0.11 6.12 12.27
C LYS A 115 -0.24 4.61 12.52
N PRO A 116 0.57 4.03 13.43
CA PRO A 116 0.40 2.65 13.84
C PRO A 116 -0.96 2.41 14.51
N PHE A 117 -1.47 1.20 14.38
CA PHE A 117 -2.66 0.73 15.08
C PHE A 117 -2.34 -0.45 15.98
N GLN A 118 -2.30 -0.22 17.30
CA GLN A 118 -2.05 -1.26 18.32
C GLN A 118 -0.85 -2.16 17.94
N GLU A 119 0.32 -1.55 17.73
CA GLU A 119 1.51 -2.17 17.11
C GLU A 119 1.93 -3.50 17.75
N GLU A 120 1.82 -3.63 19.08
CA GLU A 120 2.20 -4.84 19.81
C GLU A 120 1.31 -6.05 19.48
N LYS A 121 0.12 -5.83 18.90
CA LYS A 121 -0.89 -6.86 18.64
C LYS A 121 -1.10 -7.18 17.17
N TYR A 122 -0.85 -6.24 16.25
CA TYR A 122 -1.18 -6.40 14.83
C TYR A 122 -0.01 -6.08 13.89
N LYS A 123 1.08 -6.86 13.99
CA LYS A 123 2.15 -6.94 12.99
C LYS A 123 1.99 -8.18 12.13
N SER A 124 2.21 -8.06 10.82
CA SER A 124 2.12 -9.19 9.89
C SER A 124 3.06 -10.32 10.28
N SER A 125 4.21 -10.01 10.90
CA SER A 125 5.16 -11.01 11.41
C SER A 125 4.59 -11.90 12.53
N LEU A 126 3.57 -11.46 13.27
CA LEU A 126 2.94 -12.24 14.35
C LEU A 126 1.99 -13.32 13.82
N PHE A 127 1.48 -13.16 12.60
CA PHE A 127 0.51 -14.10 12.01
C PHE A 127 1.16 -15.18 11.13
N ARG A 128 2.48 -15.14 10.93
CA ARG A 128 3.21 -16.11 10.10
C ARG A 128 3.49 -17.46 10.78
N ASN A 129 3.27 -17.55 12.09
CA ASN A 129 3.67 -18.71 12.91
C ASN A 129 2.48 -19.52 13.47
N ASN A 130 1.26 -19.36 12.94
CA ASN A 130 0.10 -20.16 13.33
C ASN A 130 -0.44 -20.97 12.15
#